data_AF-A0A3A5VZ49-F1
#
_entry.id   AF-A0A3A5VZ49-F1
#
_cell.length_a   1.000
_cell.length_b   1.000
_cell.length_c   1.000
_cell.angle_alpha   90.00
_cell.angle_beta   90.00
_cell.angle_gamma   90.00
#
_symmetry.space_group_name_H-M   'P 1'
#
loop_
_entity.id
_entity.type
_entity.pdbx_description
1 polymer ?
#
loop_
_entity_poly.entity_id
_entity_poly.type
_entity_poly.pdbx_seq_one_letter_code
_entity_poly.pdbx_strand_id
1 'polypeptide(L)'
;MEGDMLLDVQPDRTGPKNLAVLLFFGSLLVLWMGYADLQAHRYGLSEGQVETLLATPNAQGGEPTTVEDFRTFEEEARSENAFLLRAVSLLTSGGLLLVGALLLFRLQRLGAYLSSAGAIIGLFGGVGASLMIRGSARIHLKETLLPTYEAWVYICGSMMGLCLAIAALPLLNLRARLALLPVKLVIDDESE
;
A
#
# COMPACT_ATOMS: atom_id res chain seq x y z
N MET A 1 10.50 -48.37 20.03
CA MET A 1 11.52 -47.46 19.49
C MET A 1 10.78 -46.25 18.94
N GLU A 2 10.14 -45.51 19.84
CA GLU A 2 9.32 -44.32 19.54
C GLU A 2 9.96 -43.18 20.32
N GLY A 3 11.10 -42.72 19.80
CA GLY A 3 11.81 -41.56 20.32
C GLY A 3 11.32 -40.33 19.58
N ASP A 4 10.37 -39.67 20.21
CA ASP A 4 9.98 -38.27 20.05
C ASP A 4 10.86 -37.47 19.08
N MET A 5 10.47 -37.40 17.80
CA MET A 5 10.88 -36.32 16.90
C MET A 5 10.13 -35.05 17.29
N LEU A 6 10.35 -34.60 18.53
CA LEU A 6 10.07 -33.22 18.92
C LEU A 6 10.96 -32.36 18.01
N LEU A 7 10.35 -31.90 16.92
CA LEU A 7 10.84 -30.85 16.04
C LEU A 7 11.43 -29.73 16.92
N ASP A 8 12.76 -29.74 17.09
CA ASP A 8 13.50 -28.74 17.88
C ASP A 8 13.54 -27.41 17.11
N VAL A 9 12.38 -26.76 17.10
CA VAL A 9 12.09 -25.58 16.29
C VAL A 9 12.58 -24.37 17.08
N GLN A 10 13.83 -23.98 16.82
CA GLN A 10 14.43 -22.81 17.46
C GLN A 10 13.80 -21.50 16.95
N PRO A 11 13.54 -20.53 17.86
CA PRO A 11 12.95 -19.23 17.50
C PRO A 11 13.90 -18.42 16.62
N ASP A 12 13.39 -17.92 15.49
CA ASP A 12 14.15 -17.02 14.60
C ASP A 12 13.77 -15.56 14.85
N ARG A 13 14.71 -14.81 15.42
CA ARG A 13 14.55 -13.36 15.72
C ARG A 13 15.04 -12.47 14.58
N THR A 14 15.88 -12.98 13.69
CA THR A 14 16.49 -12.18 12.62
C THR A 14 15.52 -12.01 11.46
N GLY A 15 14.78 -13.08 11.12
CA GLY A 15 13.75 -13.06 10.08
C GLY A 15 12.74 -11.91 10.28
N PRO A 16 11.97 -11.87 11.38
CA PRO A 16 10.99 -10.81 11.62
C PRO A 16 11.57 -9.39 11.63
N LYS A 17 12.81 -9.22 12.12
CA LYS A 17 13.47 -7.91 12.13
C LYS A 17 13.83 -7.43 10.73
N ASN A 18 14.33 -8.31 9.87
CA ASN A 18 14.64 -7.97 8.48
C ASN A 18 13.36 -7.61 7.71
N LEU A 19 12.28 -8.37 7.92
CA LEU A 19 10.96 -8.06 7.34
C LEU A 19 10.44 -6.71 7.82
N ALA A 20 10.63 -6.38 9.11
CA ALA A 20 10.26 -5.06 9.65
C ALA A 20 11.01 -3.91 8.97
N VAL A 21 12.31 -4.05 8.68
CA VAL A 21 13.07 -3.02 7.96
C VAL A 21 12.53 -2.82 6.53
N LEU A 22 12.20 -3.91 5.83
CA LEU A 22 11.59 -3.83 4.50
C LEU A 22 10.23 -3.13 4.53
N LEU A 23 9.37 -3.49 5.48
CA LEU A 23 8.06 -2.86 5.67
C LEU A 23 8.19 -1.38 6.05
N PHE A 24 9.21 -1.01 6.82
CA PHE A 24 9.47 0.39 7.17
C PHE A 24 9.68 1.24 5.91
N PHE A 25 10.62 0.86 5.03
CA PHE A 25 10.86 1.60 3.79
C PHE A 25 9.66 1.54 2.83
N GLY A 26 8.99 0.38 2.73
CA GLY A 26 7.77 0.25 1.96
C GLY A 26 6.66 1.20 2.44
N SER A 27 6.50 1.34 3.76
CA SER A 27 5.49 2.23 4.34
C SER A 27 5.73 3.71 4.01
N LEU A 28 7.00 4.15 3.95
CA LEU A 28 7.34 5.51 3.55
C LEU A 28 6.95 5.79 2.10
N LEU A 29 7.18 4.83 1.20
CA LEU A 29 6.77 4.94 -0.20
C LEU A 29 5.24 4.98 -0.34
N VAL A 30 4.54 4.14 0.42
CA VAL A 30 3.06 4.12 0.44
C VAL A 30 2.50 5.45 0.98
N LEU A 31 3.08 5.99 2.04
CA LEU A 31 2.71 7.30 2.61
C LEU A 31 2.95 8.43 1.62
N TRP A 32 4.12 8.44 0.95
CA TRP A 32 4.40 9.41 -0.11
C TRP A 32 3.32 9.33 -1.18
N MET A 33 3.02 8.13 -1.68
CA MET A 33 2.02 7.96 -2.74
C MET A 33 0.64 8.46 -2.31
N GLY A 34 0.19 8.11 -1.11
CA GLY A 34 -1.07 8.62 -0.57
C GLY A 34 -1.09 10.13 -0.41
N TYR A 35 0.04 10.75 -0.06
CA TYR A 35 0.18 12.21 -0.03
C TYR A 35 0.11 12.83 -1.44
N ALA A 36 0.76 12.22 -2.43
CA ALA A 36 0.68 12.68 -3.82
C ALA A 36 -0.76 12.65 -4.35
N ASP A 37 -1.52 11.60 -4.04
CA ASP A 37 -2.95 11.49 -4.39
C ASP A 37 -3.80 12.55 -3.68
N LEU A 38 -3.49 12.86 -2.41
CA LEU A 38 -4.17 13.92 -1.68
C LEU A 38 -3.94 15.29 -2.34
N GLN A 39 -2.72 15.54 -2.81
CA GLN A 39 -2.36 16.77 -3.52
C GLN A 39 -3.06 16.83 -4.89
N ALA A 40 -3.14 15.72 -5.63
CA ALA A 40 -3.89 15.63 -6.89
C ALA A 40 -5.38 15.92 -6.66
N HIS A 41 -5.96 15.43 -5.57
CA HIS A 41 -7.34 15.72 -5.20
C HIS A 41 -7.56 17.19 -4.86
N ARG A 42 -6.65 17.83 -4.11
CA ARG A 42 -6.82 19.22 -3.64
C ARG A 42 -6.49 20.28 -4.68
N TYR A 43 -5.37 20.12 -5.36
CA TYR A 43 -4.78 21.15 -6.20
C TYR A 43 -4.68 20.72 -7.67
N GLY A 44 -4.53 19.43 -7.92
CA GLY A 44 -4.19 18.92 -9.25
C GLY A 44 -2.83 19.42 -9.74
N LEU A 45 -2.56 19.23 -11.03
CA LEU A 45 -1.35 19.73 -11.68
C LEU A 45 -1.55 21.15 -12.23
N SER A 46 -0.51 21.99 -12.24
CA SER A 46 -0.54 23.27 -12.96
C SER A 46 -0.52 23.04 -14.48
N GLU A 47 -0.92 24.03 -15.29
CA GLU A 47 -0.92 23.89 -16.77
C GLU A 47 0.44 23.48 -17.32
N GLY A 48 1.52 24.17 -16.92
CA GLY A 48 2.87 23.81 -17.37
C GLY A 48 3.32 22.42 -16.91
N GLN A 49 2.81 21.92 -15.79
CA GLN A 49 3.07 20.54 -15.36
C GLN A 49 2.30 19.53 -16.20
N VAL A 50 1.05 19.83 -16.56
CA VAL A 50 0.26 18.99 -17.48
C VAL A 50 0.94 18.93 -18.84
N GLU A 51 1.31 20.06 -19.43
CA GLU A 51 2.03 20.09 -20.71
C GLU A 51 3.33 19.26 -20.66
N THR A 52 4.09 19.39 -19.58
CA THR A 52 5.31 18.58 -19.38
C THR A 52 5.00 17.09 -19.25
N LEU A 53 3.94 16.72 -18.52
CA LEU A 53 3.50 15.34 -18.36
C LEU A 53 3.00 14.73 -19.67
N LEU A 54 2.36 15.54 -20.53
CA LEU A 54 1.84 15.13 -21.83
C LEU A 54 2.93 15.09 -22.92
N ALA A 55 4.04 15.82 -22.76
CA ALA A 55 5.08 15.91 -23.77
C ALA A 55 5.69 14.55 -24.14
N THR A 56 6.06 13.73 -23.15
CA THR A 56 6.68 12.43 -23.41
C THR A 56 5.70 11.41 -23.99
N PRO A 57 4.49 11.21 -23.44
CA PRO A 57 3.49 10.32 -24.03
C PRO A 57 3.13 10.73 -25.46
N ASN A 58 2.81 12.01 -25.71
CA ASN A 58 2.40 12.48 -27.04
C ASN A 58 3.51 12.35 -28.09
N ALA A 59 4.79 12.35 -27.69
CA ALA A 59 5.92 12.10 -28.58
C ALA A 59 6.07 10.63 -29.02
N GLN A 60 5.40 9.67 -28.36
CA GLN A 60 5.50 8.24 -28.67
C GLN A 60 4.58 7.80 -29.82
N GLY A 61 3.81 8.72 -30.41
CA GLY A 61 2.84 8.44 -31.46
C GLY A 61 1.45 8.06 -30.92
N GLY A 62 0.47 7.96 -31.83
CA GLY A 62 -0.95 7.80 -31.48
C GLY A 62 -1.71 9.13 -31.50
N GLU A 63 -3.00 9.09 -31.17
CA GLU A 63 -3.83 10.30 -31.10
C GLU A 63 -3.45 11.12 -29.85
N PRO A 64 -2.94 12.36 -30.01
CA PRO A 64 -2.41 13.11 -28.89
C PRO A 64 -3.51 13.44 -27.88
N THR A 65 -3.18 13.29 -26.61
CA THR A 65 -4.02 13.74 -25.50
C THR A 65 -3.81 15.24 -25.33
N THR A 66 -4.89 16.01 -25.36
CA THR A 66 -4.82 17.46 -25.16
C THR A 66 -4.82 17.80 -23.66
N VAL A 67 -4.44 19.04 -23.33
CA VAL A 67 -4.55 19.54 -21.95
C VAL A 67 -6.01 19.51 -21.47
N GLU A 68 -6.97 19.82 -22.35
CA GLU A 68 -8.40 19.80 -22.04
C GLU A 68 -8.92 18.39 -21.75
N ASP A 69 -8.48 17.39 -22.52
CA ASP A 69 -8.78 15.98 -22.25
C ASP A 69 -8.28 15.58 -20.85
N PHE A 70 -7.05 15.97 -20.51
CA PHE A 70 -6.48 15.69 -19.19
C PHE A 70 -7.24 16.39 -18.05
N ARG A 71 -7.70 17.62 -18.26
CA ARG A 71 -8.50 18.35 -17.25
C ARG A 71 -9.84 17.70 -16.99
N THR A 72 -10.52 17.27 -18.06
CA THR A 72 -11.80 16.58 -17.94
C THR A 72 -11.65 15.27 -17.16
N PHE A 73 -10.58 14.52 -17.44
CA PHE A 73 -10.18 13.36 -16.64
C PHE A 73 -9.96 13.70 -15.16
N GLU A 74 -9.16 14.73 -14.87
CA GLU A 74 -8.80 15.13 -13.51
C GLU A 74 -10.04 15.55 -12.70
N GLU A 75 -10.95 16.28 -13.36
CA GLU A 75 -12.19 16.76 -12.78
C GLU A 75 -13.16 15.62 -12.50
N GLU A 76 -13.36 14.71 -13.45
CA GLU A 76 -14.21 13.53 -13.26
C GLU A 76 -13.68 12.67 -12.09
N ALA A 77 -12.41 12.30 -12.12
CA ALA A 77 -11.78 11.49 -11.07
C ALA A 77 -11.82 12.17 -9.69
N ARG A 78 -11.79 13.52 -9.64
CA ARG A 78 -11.97 14.28 -8.40
C ARG A 78 -13.42 14.29 -7.95
N SER A 79 -14.37 14.46 -8.86
CA SER A 79 -15.81 14.49 -8.57
C SER A 79 -16.30 13.16 -8.01
N GLU A 80 -15.75 12.04 -8.50
CA GLU A 80 -16.00 10.69 -7.97
C GLU A 80 -15.23 10.39 -6.67
N ASN A 81 -14.44 11.34 -6.18
CA ASN A 81 -13.55 11.18 -5.02
C ASN A 81 -12.52 10.05 -5.18
N ALA A 82 -12.20 9.65 -6.41
CA ALA A 82 -11.30 8.52 -6.67
C ALA A 82 -9.89 8.79 -6.11
N PHE A 83 -9.34 9.99 -6.33
CA PHE A 83 -8.06 10.41 -5.74
C PHE A 83 -8.11 10.47 -4.21
N LEU A 84 -9.22 10.96 -3.63
CA LEU A 84 -9.36 11.05 -2.18
C LEU A 84 -9.44 9.67 -1.53
N LEU A 85 -10.21 8.75 -2.12
CA LEU A 85 -10.34 7.38 -1.65
C LEU A 85 -8.97 6.67 -1.69
N ARG A 86 -8.21 6.88 -2.77
CA ARG A 86 -6.85 6.34 -2.86
C ARG A 86 -5.92 6.96 -1.82
N ALA A 87 -5.98 8.28 -1.64
CA ALA A 87 -5.17 8.99 -0.65
C ALA A 87 -5.44 8.47 0.78
N VAL A 88 -6.70 8.44 1.21
CA VAL A 88 -7.07 8.02 2.57
C VAL A 88 -6.71 6.55 2.82
N SER A 89 -6.96 5.66 1.85
CA SER A 89 -6.61 4.25 1.99
C SER A 89 -5.10 4.02 2.07
N LEU A 90 -4.32 4.67 1.20
CA LEU A 90 -2.86 4.55 1.21
C LEU A 90 -2.22 5.23 2.42
N LEU A 91 -2.71 6.40 2.86
CA LEU A 91 -2.20 7.07 4.07
C LEU A 91 -2.49 6.24 5.33
N THR A 92 -3.70 5.68 5.44
CA THR A 92 -4.08 4.83 6.57
C THR A 92 -3.26 3.52 6.55
N SER A 93 -3.15 2.89 5.39
CA SER A 93 -2.31 1.70 5.17
C SER A 93 -0.85 1.96 5.54
N GLY A 94 -0.25 3.01 5.00
CA GLY A 94 1.12 3.41 5.24
C GLY A 94 1.37 3.72 6.72
N GLY A 95 0.44 4.40 7.39
CA GLY A 95 0.53 4.66 8.83
C GLY A 95 0.53 3.38 9.67
N LEU A 96 -0.40 2.45 9.38
CA LEU A 96 -0.47 1.16 10.06
C LEU A 96 0.77 0.29 9.78
N LEU A 97 1.26 0.28 8.55
CA LEU A 97 2.49 -0.41 8.16
C LEU A 97 3.71 0.17 8.88
N LEU A 98 3.81 1.49 8.99
CA LEU A 98 4.92 2.17 9.66
C LEU A 98 4.96 1.83 11.15
N VAL A 99 3.83 1.99 11.84
CA VAL A 99 3.70 1.63 13.26
C VAL A 99 3.92 0.13 13.45
N GLY A 100 3.31 -0.68 12.61
CA GLY A 100 3.46 -2.14 12.62
C GLY A 100 4.90 -2.59 12.43
N ALA A 101 5.66 -1.97 11.52
CA ALA A 101 7.07 -2.23 11.29
C ALA A 101 7.92 -1.90 12.54
N LEU A 102 7.69 -0.76 13.18
CA LEU A 102 8.43 -0.38 14.41
C LEU A 102 8.19 -1.37 15.56
N LEU A 103 6.93 -1.81 15.75
CA LEU A 103 6.57 -2.81 16.74
C LEU A 103 7.13 -4.20 16.39
N LEU A 104 7.09 -4.58 15.10
CA LEU A 104 7.62 -5.85 14.62
C LEU A 104 9.15 -5.93 14.76
N PHE A 105 9.87 -4.81 14.58
CA PHE A 105 11.30 -4.74 14.83
C PHE A 105 11.64 -5.01 16.31
N ARG A 106 10.74 -4.63 17.23
CA ARG A 106 10.80 -5.00 18.66
C ARG A 106 10.25 -6.40 18.95
N LEU A 107 9.99 -7.22 17.93
CA LEU A 107 9.43 -8.57 18.02
C LEU A 107 8.06 -8.61 18.72
N GLN A 108 7.31 -7.50 18.70
CA GLN A 108 5.95 -7.48 19.25
C GLN A 108 4.98 -8.05 18.23
N ARG A 109 4.19 -9.05 18.65
CA ARG A 109 3.21 -9.71 17.79
C ARG A 109 2.14 -8.76 17.24
N LEU A 110 1.83 -7.71 18.00
CA LEU A 110 0.93 -6.63 17.59
C LEU A 110 1.41 -5.95 16.29
N GLY A 111 2.73 -5.84 16.09
CA GLY A 111 3.30 -5.23 14.89
C GLY A 111 2.97 -6.02 13.61
N ALA A 112 2.99 -7.35 13.67
CA ALA A 112 2.60 -8.18 12.54
C ALA A 112 1.10 -8.02 12.21
N TYR A 113 0.23 -7.98 13.23
CA TYR A 113 -1.21 -7.76 13.02
C TYR A 113 -1.52 -6.38 12.42
N LEU A 114 -0.92 -5.29 12.95
CA LEU A 114 -1.11 -3.95 12.40
C LEU A 114 -0.63 -3.87 10.95
N SER A 115 0.56 -4.40 10.66
CA SER A 115 1.10 -4.40 9.29
C SER A 115 0.21 -5.17 8.33
N SER A 116 -0.31 -6.34 8.72
CA SER A 116 -1.24 -7.11 7.88
C SER A 116 -2.56 -6.37 7.67
N ALA A 117 -3.14 -5.77 8.71
CA ALA A 117 -4.38 -4.99 8.60
C ALA A 117 -4.18 -3.76 7.67
N GLY A 118 -3.08 -3.03 7.84
CA GLY A 118 -2.72 -1.92 6.96
C GLY A 118 -2.58 -2.36 5.51
N ALA A 119 -1.87 -3.47 5.27
CA ALA A 119 -1.70 -4.01 3.93
C ALA A 119 -3.02 -4.42 3.27
N ILE A 120 -3.97 -5.00 4.02
CA ILE A 120 -5.32 -5.33 3.54
C ILE A 120 -6.08 -4.06 3.14
N ILE A 121 -6.06 -3.03 4.00
CA ILE A 121 -6.73 -1.74 3.72
C ILE A 121 -6.16 -1.12 2.45
N GLY A 122 -4.83 -1.08 2.30
CA GLY A 122 -4.20 -0.52 1.10
C GLY A 122 -4.43 -1.39 -0.14
N LEU A 123 -4.52 -2.71 -0.01
CA LEU A 123 -4.80 -3.59 -1.13
C LEU A 123 -6.22 -3.38 -1.66
N PHE A 124 -7.24 -3.44 -0.81
CA PHE A 124 -8.62 -3.29 -1.28
C PHE A 124 -8.98 -1.82 -1.57
N GLY A 125 -8.61 -0.91 -0.69
CA GLY A 125 -8.90 0.52 -0.84
C GLY A 125 -8.05 1.17 -1.94
N GLY A 126 -6.74 0.92 -1.93
CA GLY A 126 -5.81 1.52 -2.89
C GLY A 126 -5.99 0.99 -4.30
N VAL A 127 -6.17 -0.34 -4.48
CA VAL A 127 -6.47 -0.92 -5.80
C VAL A 127 -7.87 -0.56 -6.25
N GLY A 128 -8.87 -0.62 -5.37
CA GLY A 128 -10.24 -0.22 -5.70
C GLY A 128 -10.32 1.22 -6.21
N ALA A 129 -9.70 2.15 -5.51
CA ALA A 129 -9.61 3.54 -5.95
C ALA A 129 -8.78 3.71 -7.24
N SER A 130 -7.70 2.92 -7.42
CA SER A 130 -6.93 2.95 -8.67
C SER A 130 -7.75 2.48 -9.88
N LEU A 131 -8.65 1.51 -9.68
CA LEU A 131 -9.58 1.07 -10.73
C LEU A 131 -10.59 2.16 -11.10
N MET A 132 -11.02 2.98 -10.13
CA MET A 132 -11.88 4.14 -10.38
C MET A 132 -11.14 5.20 -11.19
N ILE A 133 -9.91 5.58 -10.80
CA ILE A 133 -9.07 6.51 -11.56
C ILE A 133 -8.86 6.01 -13.00
N ARG A 134 -8.61 4.70 -13.17
CA ARG A 134 -8.52 4.08 -14.50
C ARG A 134 -9.83 4.16 -15.28
N GLY A 135 -10.97 4.13 -14.60
CA GLY A 135 -12.30 4.32 -15.19
C GLY A 135 -12.40 5.67 -15.88
N SER A 136 -12.14 6.76 -15.15
CA SER A 136 -12.13 8.12 -15.71
C SER A 136 -11.07 8.28 -16.79
N ALA A 137 -9.89 7.69 -16.60
CA ALA A 137 -8.82 7.69 -17.61
C ALA A 137 -9.27 7.05 -18.92
N ARG A 138 -10.04 5.96 -18.88
CA ARG A 138 -10.53 5.28 -20.09
C ARG A 138 -11.52 6.14 -20.89
N ILE A 139 -12.29 7.00 -20.21
CA ILE A 139 -13.31 7.83 -20.84
C ILE A 139 -12.66 9.02 -21.55
N HIS A 140 -11.66 9.64 -20.91
CA HIS A 140 -11.13 10.93 -21.33
C HIS A 140 -9.71 10.86 -21.88
N LEU A 141 -8.88 9.94 -21.40
CA LEU A 141 -7.50 9.78 -21.86
C LEU A 141 -7.47 8.76 -22.99
N LYS A 142 -7.05 9.24 -24.16
CA LYS A 142 -6.88 8.43 -25.39
C LYS A 142 -5.79 7.36 -25.19
N GLU A 143 -5.45 6.64 -26.25
CA GLU A 143 -4.52 5.50 -26.23
C GLU A 143 -3.14 5.81 -25.63
N THR A 144 -2.72 7.08 -25.62
CA THR A 144 -1.38 7.50 -25.19
C THR A 144 -1.17 7.46 -23.67
N LEU A 145 -2.21 7.76 -22.86
CA LEU A 145 -2.09 7.86 -21.39
C LEU A 145 -2.84 6.79 -20.62
N LEU A 146 -3.83 6.14 -21.24
CA LEU A 146 -4.55 5.02 -20.63
C LEU A 146 -3.61 3.90 -20.14
N PRO A 147 -2.57 3.46 -20.90
CA PRO A 147 -1.65 2.42 -20.45
C PRO A 147 -0.88 2.79 -19.17
N THR A 148 -0.61 4.08 -18.97
CA THR A 148 0.05 4.56 -17.75
C THR A 148 -0.83 4.30 -16.53
N TYR A 149 -2.10 4.73 -16.57
CA TYR A 149 -3.02 4.52 -15.45
C TYR A 149 -3.36 3.05 -15.23
N GLU A 150 -3.36 2.23 -16.28
CA GLU A 150 -3.49 0.78 -16.13
C GLU A 150 -2.27 0.16 -15.44
N ALA A 151 -1.05 0.55 -15.82
CA ALA A 151 0.17 0.10 -15.14
C ALA A 151 0.17 0.48 -13.65
N TRP A 152 -0.29 1.68 -13.30
CA TRP A 152 -0.41 2.11 -11.91
C TRP A 152 -1.32 1.21 -11.06
N VAL A 153 -2.41 0.69 -11.61
CA VAL A 153 -3.27 -0.29 -10.91
C VAL A 153 -2.49 -1.55 -10.57
N TYR A 154 -1.78 -2.12 -11.54
CA TYR A 154 -1.00 -3.36 -11.33
C TYR A 154 0.17 -3.16 -10.37
N ILE A 155 0.86 -2.02 -10.45
CA ILE A 155 1.96 -1.67 -9.54
C ILE A 155 1.43 -1.53 -8.10
N CYS A 156 0.31 -0.82 -7.91
CA CYS A 156 -0.30 -0.67 -6.59
C CYS A 156 -0.71 -2.03 -6.02
N GLY A 157 -1.39 -2.86 -6.81
CA GLY A 157 -1.84 -4.18 -6.37
C GLY A 157 -0.70 -5.14 -6.04
N SER A 158 0.33 -5.20 -6.89
CA SER A 158 1.49 -6.07 -6.64
C SER A 158 2.29 -5.62 -5.42
N MET A 159 2.51 -4.31 -5.23
CA MET A 159 3.24 -3.79 -4.08
C MET A 159 2.48 -4.01 -2.77
N MET A 160 1.18 -3.71 -2.75
CA MET A 160 0.36 -3.94 -1.55
C MET A 160 0.22 -5.44 -1.23
N GLY A 161 0.11 -6.29 -2.27
CA GLY A 161 0.15 -7.74 -2.13
C GLY A 161 1.46 -8.24 -1.54
N LEU A 162 2.59 -7.67 -1.98
CA LEU A 162 3.91 -7.96 -1.41
C LEU A 162 4.02 -7.52 0.06
N CYS A 163 3.55 -6.32 0.40
CA CYS A 163 3.48 -5.86 1.78
C CYS A 163 2.66 -6.80 2.66
N LEU A 164 1.52 -7.29 2.16
CA LEU A 164 0.67 -8.26 2.87
C LEU A 164 1.40 -9.60 3.07
N ALA A 165 2.02 -10.13 2.03
CA ALA A 165 2.78 -11.37 2.10
C ALA A 165 3.90 -11.28 3.14
N ILE A 166 4.69 -10.20 3.08
CA ILE A 166 5.79 -9.93 4.03
C ILE A 166 5.26 -9.77 5.46
N ALA A 167 4.18 -9.02 5.66
CA ALA A 167 3.59 -8.80 6.98
C ALA A 167 2.98 -10.07 7.59
N ALA A 168 2.42 -10.96 6.77
CA ALA A 168 1.81 -12.21 7.22
C ALA A 168 2.82 -13.32 7.52
N LEU A 169 4.02 -13.30 6.91
CA LEU A 169 5.05 -14.33 7.09
C LEU A 169 5.40 -14.62 8.57
N PRO A 170 5.61 -13.62 9.45
CA PRO A 170 5.86 -13.86 10.88
C PRO A 170 4.70 -14.55 11.63
N LEU A 171 3.47 -14.44 11.12
CA LEU A 171 2.29 -15.06 11.72
C LEU A 171 2.11 -16.52 11.27
N LEU A 172 2.51 -16.82 10.03
CA LEU A 172 2.36 -18.15 9.41
C LEU A 172 3.56 -19.07 9.69
N ASN A 173 4.77 -18.52 9.77
CA ASN A 173 5.98 -19.31 10.03
C ASN A 173 6.13 -19.60 11.53
N LEU A 174 6.11 -20.88 11.91
CA LEU A 174 6.20 -21.33 13.30
C LEU A 174 7.43 -20.78 14.03
N ARG A 175 8.61 -20.78 13.39
CA ARG A 175 9.88 -20.29 14.00
C ARG A 175 9.84 -18.79 14.28
N ALA A 176 9.30 -18.04 13.34
CA ALA A 176 9.12 -16.60 13.49
C ALA A 176 8.06 -16.29 14.54
N ARG A 177 6.95 -17.04 14.55
CA ARG A 177 5.85 -16.86 15.51
C ARG A 177 6.29 -17.12 16.94
N LEU A 178 7.16 -18.10 17.17
CA LEU A 178 7.76 -18.40 18.47
C LEU A 178 8.73 -17.31 18.94
N ALA A 179 9.33 -16.55 18.02
CA ALA A 179 10.21 -15.44 18.35
C ALA A 179 9.45 -14.15 18.74
N LEU A 180 8.15 -14.06 18.43
CA LEU A 180 7.33 -12.90 18.77
C LEU A 180 6.87 -12.96 20.22
N LEU A 181 6.96 -11.82 20.92
CA LEU A 181 6.47 -11.68 22.28
C LEU A 181 4.94 -11.86 22.31
N PRO A 182 4.42 -12.71 23.22
CA PRO A 182 2.98 -12.87 23.38
C PRO A 182 2.34 -11.54 23.81
N VAL A 183 1.12 -11.29 23.33
CA VAL A 183 0.30 -10.18 23.83
C VAL A 183 -0.13 -10.55 25.25
N LYS A 184 0.42 -9.88 26.27
CA LYS A 184 -0.11 -9.99 27.63
C LYS A 184 -1.42 -9.21 27.69
N LEU A 185 -2.53 -9.91 27.72
CA LEU A 185 -3.79 -9.34 28.19
C LEU A 185 -3.66 -9.21 29.71
N VAL A 186 -3.62 -7.99 30.23
CA VAL A 186 -3.79 -7.76 31.67
C VAL A 186 -5.28 -7.92 31.92
N ILE A 187 -5.66 -9.04 32.52
CA ILE A 187 -6.99 -9.20 33.09
C ILE A 187 -6.89 -8.55 34.48
N ASP A 188 -7.51 -7.38 34.66
CA ASP A 188 -7.72 -6.83 35.99
C ASP A 188 -8.71 -7.76 36.69
N ASP A 189 -8.22 -8.62 37.59
CA ASP A 189 -9.06 -9.23 38.62
C ASP A 189 -9.30 -8.17 39.70
N GLU A 190 -10.08 -7.13 39.38
CA GLU A 190 -10.73 -6.30 40.40
C GLU A 190 -12.03 -6.99 40.84
N SER A 191 -11.90 -8.00 41.71
CA SER A 191 -12.98 -8.42 42.60
C SER A 191 -12.44 -9.14 43.84
N GLU A 192 -12.00 -8.38 44.83
CA GLU A 192 -12.10 -8.73 46.26
C GLU A 192 -12.59 -7.53 47.07
#